data_AF-A0AAU1PGH2-F1
#
_entry.id   AF-A0AAU1PGH2-F1
#
_cell.length_a   1.000
_cell.length_b   1.000
_cell.length_c   1.000
_cell.angle_alpha   90.00
_cell.angle_beta   90.00
_cell.angle_gamma   90.00
#
_symmetry.space_group_name_H-M   'P 1'
#
loop_
_entity.id
_entity.type
_entity.pdbx_description
1 polymer ?
#
loop_
_entity_poly.entity_id
_entity_poly.type
_entity_poly.pdbx_seq_one_letter_code
_entity_poly.pdbx_strand_id
1 'polypeptide(L)'
;MTGTARPGIPLNGPAVEARAEIRGTLASWADLIVEGRTVRLPLRTVPALAAFLRRHLAWLAVHPAADDAATEIDALLRRCLEIARPRPERRILSAKQISCAWRIPAGRVQRLADEHQWRRRGDGRQVYYAQEDVLETLGRDHFENIC
;
A
#
# COMPACT_ATOMS: atom_id res chain seq x y z
N MET A 1 31.50 -26.27 8.02
CA MET A 1 30.94 -25.16 8.85
C MET A 1 29.81 -24.54 8.04
N THR A 2 28.57 -24.86 8.37
CA THR A 2 27.38 -24.50 7.56
C THR A 2 26.57 -23.49 8.35
N GLY A 3 26.67 -22.20 8.00
CA GLY A 3 25.87 -21.14 8.60
C GLY A 3 24.47 -21.14 7.99
N THR A 4 23.48 -21.56 8.76
CA THR A 4 22.08 -21.37 8.40
C THR A 4 21.76 -19.88 8.53
N ALA A 5 21.59 -19.21 7.39
CA ALA A 5 21.03 -17.87 7.37
C ALA A 5 19.63 -17.92 7.99
N ARG A 6 19.46 -17.32 9.18
CA ARG A 6 18.14 -17.02 9.73
C ARG A 6 17.37 -16.22 8.66
N PRO A 7 16.12 -16.56 8.32
CA PRO A 7 15.31 -15.71 7.47
C PRO A 7 15.10 -14.38 8.22
N GLY A 8 15.90 -13.37 7.88
CA GLY A 8 15.63 -12.01 8.29
C GLY A 8 14.22 -11.67 7.82
N ILE A 9 13.41 -11.06 8.69
CA ILE A 9 12.07 -10.56 8.31
C ILE A 9 12.24 -9.85 6.96
N PRO A 10 11.51 -10.26 5.90
CA PRO A 10 11.63 -9.61 4.61
C PRO A 10 11.14 -8.17 4.79
N LEU A 11 12.09 -7.26 4.99
CA LEU A 11 11.82 -5.83 5.05
C LEU A 11 11.39 -5.43 3.65
N ASN A 12 10.19 -4.87 3.55
CA ASN A 12 9.72 -4.29 2.31
C ASN A 12 10.56 -3.02 2.06
N GLY A 13 11.66 -3.16 1.30
CA GLY A 13 12.59 -2.08 0.96
C GLY A 13 11.87 -0.81 0.48
N PRO A 14 10.96 -0.92 -0.52
CA PRO A 14 10.12 0.19 -0.93
C PRO A 14 9.31 0.85 0.20
N ALA A 15 8.81 0.08 1.17
CA ALA A 15 8.10 0.64 2.32
C ALA A 15 9.03 1.37 3.31
N VAL A 16 10.28 0.90 3.45
CA VAL A 16 11.30 1.58 4.27
C VAL A 16 11.71 2.90 3.63
N GLU A 17 11.94 2.89 2.32
CA GLU A 17 12.24 4.08 1.52
C GLU A 17 11.09 5.08 1.59
N ALA A 18 9.85 4.64 1.37
CA ALA A 18 8.65 5.48 1.52
C ALA A 18 8.57 6.11 2.92
N ARG A 19 8.88 5.36 3.97
CA ARG A 19 8.90 5.90 5.34
C ARG A 19 9.96 6.98 5.53
N ALA A 20 11.12 6.84 4.90
CA ALA A 20 12.18 7.84 4.93
C ALA A 20 11.78 9.11 4.15
N GLU A 21 11.18 8.94 2.97
CA GLU A 21 10.64 10.06 2.16
C GLU A 21 9.57 10.84 2.93
N ILE A 22 8.58 10.13 3.53
CA ILE A 22 7.54 10.77 4.34
C ILE A 22 8.17 11.61 5.45
N ARG A 23 9.12 11.04 6.18
CA ARG A 23 9.79 11.77 7.27
C ARG A 23 10.52 13.01 6.73
N GLY A 24 11.22 12.90 5.61
CA GLY A 24 11.98 14.00 5.00
C GLY A 24 11.09 15.17 4.58
N THR A 25 10.03 14.89 3.80
CA THR A 25 9.08 15.92 3.34
C THR A 25 8.38 16.59 4.52
N LEU A 26 7.82 15.82 5.47
CA LEU A 26 7.12 16.42 6.60
C LEU A 26 8.05 17.22 7.52
N ALA A 27 9.33 16.81 7.62
CA ALA A 27 10.34 17.56 8.36
C ALA A 27 10.67 18.90 7.69
N SER A 28 10.82 18.91 6.36
CA SER A 28 11.04 20.15 5.59
C SER A 28 9.94 21.18 5.84
N TRP A 29 8.68 20.75 5.75
CA TRP A 29 7.53 21.63 6.01
C TRP A 29 7.42 22.05 7.49
N ALA A 30 7.81 21.18 8.42
CA ALA A 30 7.85 21.54 9.83
C ALA A 30 8.93 22.60 10.12
N ASP A 31 10.07 22.51 9.45
CA ASP A 31 11.18 23.47 9.59
C ASP A 31 10.77 24.87 9.08
N LEU A 32 10.06 24.96 7.94
CA LEU A 32 9.47 26.22 7.45
C LEU A 32 8.54 26.88 8.49
N ILE A 33 7.68 26.11 9.15
CA ILE A 33 6.75 26.64 10.17
C ILE A 33 7.50 27.08 11.42
N VAL A 34 8.55 26.36 11.81
CA VAL A 34 9.39 26.69 12.98
C VAL A 34 10.12 28.00 12.75
N GLU A 35 10.67 28.20 11.57
CA GLU A 35 11.30 29.46 11.15
C GLU A 35 10.28 30.61 11.13
N GLY A 36 9.12 30.41 10.51
CA GLY A 36 8.10 31.46 10.33
C GLY A 36 7.29 31.82 11.58
N ARG A 37 7.20 30.92 12.58
CA ARG A 37 6.39 31.14 13.80
C ARG A 37 7.16 31.09 15.12
N THR A 38 8.46 30.81 15.09
CA THR A 38 9.31 30.64 16.28
C THR A 38 8.69 29.67 17.30
N VAL A 39 8.22 28.52 16.81
CA VAL A 39 7.62 27.45 17.63
C VAL A 39 8.61 26.33 17.91
N ARG A 40 8.42 25.58 19.00
CA ARG A 40 9.29 24.45 19.33
C ARG A 40 9.21 23.34 18.27
N LEU A 41 10.38 22.83 17.89
CA LEU A 41 10.53 21.75 16.93
C LEU A 41 9.88 20.44 17.46
N PRO A 42 9.05 19.76 16.65
CA PRO A 42 8.50 18.45 17.02
C PRO A 42 9.58 17.37 16.95
N LEU A 43 9.31 16.21 17.56
CA LEU A 43 10.10 15.01 17.32
C LEU A 43 10.09 14.66 15.81
N ARG A 44 11.22 14.21 15.26
CA ARG A 44 11.36 13.85 13.84
C ARG A 44 10.81 12.45 13.53
N THR A 45 9.65 12.13 14.09
CA THR A 45 8.88 10.91 13.77
C THR A 45 7.71 11.28 12.88
N VAL A 46 7.31 10.38 11.97
CA VAL A 46 6.19 10.63 11.04
C VAL A 46 4.91 11.05 11.79
N PRO A 47 4.47 10.38 12.88
CA PRO A 47 3.26 10.80 13.60
C PRO A 47 3.38 12.19 14.25
N ALA A 48 4.54 12.51 14.85
CA ALA A 48 4.74 13.80 15.52
C ALA A 48 4.79 14.95 14.51
N LEU A 49 5.47 14.76 13.36
CA LEU A 49 5.52 15.72 12.27
C LEU A 49 4.12 15.95 11.68
N ALA A 50 3.37 14.88 11.39
CA ALA A 50 2.00 15.00 10.88
C ALA A 50 1.07 15.75 11.87
N ALA A 51 1.15 15.42 13.16
CA ALA A 51 0.38 16.12 14.19
C ALA A 51 0.75 17.60 14.32
N PHE A 52 2.04 17.92 14.21
CA PHE A 52 2.54 19.28 14.22
C PHE A 52 2.01 20.08 13.03
N LEU A 53 2.17 19.57 11.81
CA LEU A 53 1.66 20.21 10.59
C LEU A 53 0.16 20.44 10.68
N ARG A 54 -0.62 19.42 11.10
CA ARG A 54 -2.07 19.52 11.28
C ARG A 54 -2.48 20.68 12.19
N ARG A 55 -1.74 20.91 13.28
CA ARG A 55 -2.01 22.01 14.22
C ARG A 55 -1.70 23.39 13.63
N HIS A 56 -0.80 23.47 12.66
CA HIS A 56 -0.37 24.73 12.03
C HIS A 56 -0.94 24.94 10.62
N LEU A 57 -1.86 24.08 10.16
CA LEU A 57 -2.48 24.15 8.82
C LEU A 57 -3.08 25.51 8.51
N ALA A 58 -3.75 26.15 9.46
CA ALA A 58 -4.36 27.46 9.24
C ALA A 58 -3.32 28.55 8.89
N TRP A 59 -2.10 28.44 9.42
CA TRP A 59 -1.01 29.34 9.06
C TRP A 59 -0.38 28.95 7.73
N LEU A 60 -0.18 27.65 7.50
CA LEU A 60 0.39 27.18 6.22
C LEU A 60 -0.52 27.52 5.04
N ALA A 61 -1.84 27.47 5.23
CA ALA A 61 -2.84 27.77 4.21
C ALA A 61 -2.87 29.24 3.75
N VAL A 62 -2.32 30.16 4.54
CA VAL A 62 -2.18 31.58 4.17
C VAL A 62 -0.74 31.96 3.81
N HIS A 63 0.19 31.01 3.90
CA HIS A 63 1.59 31.21 3.55
C HIS A 63 1.75 31.18 2.02
N PRO A 64 2.65 31.98 1.40
CA PRO A 64 2.85 31.96 -0.05
C PRO A 64 3.19 30.58 -0.63
N ALA A 65 3.85 29.71 0.16
CA ALA A 65 4.19 28.34 -0.22
C ALA A 65 3.07 27.30 0.03
N ALA A 66 1.82 27.74 0.25
CA ALA A 66 0.71 26.82 0.52
C ALA A 66 0.47 25.82 -0.62
N ASP A 67 0.50 26.30 -1.86
CA ASP A 67 0.27 25.48 -3.06
C ASP A 67 1.41 24.48 -3.27
N ASP A 68 2.65 24.90 -3.04
CA ASP A 68 3.82 24.01 -3.08
C ASP A 68 3.70 22.91 -2.01
N ALA A 69 3.29 23.27 -0.79
CA ALA A 69 3.08 22.31 0.29
C ALA A 69 1.99 21.30 -0.04
N ALA A 70 0.85 21.76 -0.57
CA ALA A 70 -0.23 20.89 -0.99
C ALA A 70 0.22 19.94 -2.12
N THR A 71 0.94 20.47 -3.11
CA THR A 71 1.44 19.72 -4.26
C THR A 71 2.43 18.64 -3.83
N GLU A 72 3.41 18.99 -3.00
CA GLU A 72 4.41 18.04 -2.52
C GLU A 72 3.80 16.94 -1.64
N ILE A 73 2.89 17.31 -0.73
CA ILE A 73 2.22 16.35 0.15
C ILE A 73 1.31 15.41 -0.65
N ASP A 74 0.57 15.91 -1.64
CA ASP A 74 -0.25 15.08 -2.53
C ASP A 74 0.60 14.13 -3.37
N ALA A 75 1.70 14.63 -3.95
CA ALA A 75 2.63 13.81 -4.73
C ALA A 75 3.29 12.72 -3.87
N LEU A 76 3.64 13.03 -2.61
CA LEU A 76 4.13 12.05 -1.65
C LEU A 76 3.05 11.01 -1.31
N LEU A 77 1.82 11.46 -1.04
CA LEU A 77 0.70 10.58 -0.70
C LEU A 77 0.41 9.58 -1.83
N ARG A 78 0.37 10.05 -3.09
CA ARG A 78 0.16 9.19 -4.27
C ARG A 78 1.20 8.09 -4.37
N ARG A 79 2.49 8.43 -4.31
CA ARG A 79 3.60 7.47 -4.33
C ARG A 79 3.50 6.45 -3.20
N CYS A 80 3.21 6.92 -1.97
CA CYS A 80 3.07 6.04 -0.82
C CYS A 80 1.87 5.10 -0.94
N LEU A 81 0.75 5.58 -1.48
CA LEU A 81 -0.44 4.75 -1.72
C LEU A 81 -0.19 3.70 -2.80
N GLU A 82 0.61 3.99 -3.82
CA GLU A 82 1.02 2.98 -4.82
C GLU A 82 1.87 1.86 -4.20
N ILE A 83 2.74 2.18 -3.25
CA ILE A 83 3.56 1.21 -2.53
C ILE A 83 2.71 0.40 -1.54
N ALA A 84 1.77 1.05 -0.85
CA ALA A 84 0.91 0.43 0.16
C ALA A 84 -0.22 -0.42 -0.46
N ARG A 85 -0.68 -0.09 -1.67
CA ARG A 85 -1.67 -0.89 -2.37
C ARG A 85 -1.00 -2.14 -2.94
N PRO A 86 -1.36 -3.35 -2.49
CA PRO A 86 -0.93 -4.55 -3.19
C PRO A 86 -1.45 -4.47 -4.63
N ARG A 87 -0.54 -4.46 -5.60
CA ARG A 87 -0.92 -4.45 -7.02
C ARG A 87 -1.91 -5.61 -7.28
N PRO A 88 -3.03 -5.39 -7.99
CA PRO A 88 -4.03 -6.42 -8.22
C PRO A 88 -3.42 -7.68 -8.86
N GLU A 89 -2.48 -7.49 -9.78
CA GLU A 89 -1.66 -8.53 -10.43
C GLU A 89 -0.80 -9.38 -9.47
N ARG A 90 -0.53 -8.88 -8.25
CA ARG A 90 0.22 -9.60 -7.20
C ARG A 90 -0.68 -10.29 -6.18
N ARG A 91 -1.99 -9.99 -6.18
CA ARG A 91 -2.91 -10.71 -5.32
C ARG A 91 -3.27 -12.03 -5.98
N ILE A 92 -3.03 -13.11 -5.24
CA ILE A 92 -3.30 -14.47 -5.70
C ILE A 92 -4.40 -15.09 -4.82
N LEU A 93 -5.31 -15.82 -5.43
CA LEU A 93 -6.42 -16.49 -4.76
C LEU A 93 -6.31 -18.00 -4.97
N SER A 94 -6.46 -18.76 -3.90
CA SER A 94 -6.62 -20.21 -4.02
C SER A 94 -7.98 -20.56 -4.60
N ALA A 95 -8.09 -21.74 -5.25
CA ALA A 95 -9.37 -22.25 -5.72
C ALA A 95 -10.45 -22.29 -4.61
N LYS A 96 -10.05 -22.54 -3.36
CA LYS A 96 -10.94 -22.53 -2.20
C LYS A 96 -11.52 -21.14 -1.93
N GLN A 97 -10.69 -20.11 -1.93
CA GLN A 97 -11.14 -18.73 -1.71
C GLN A 97 -12.12 -18.29 -2.80
N ILE A 98 -11.83 -18.61 -4.06
CA ILE A 98 -12.72 -18.29 -5.20
C ILE A 98 -14.05 -19.04 -5.05
N SER A 99 -13.98 -20.34 -4.71
CA SER A 99 -15.17 -21.18 -4.51
C SER A 99 -16.07 -20.63 -3.40
N CYS A 100 -15.50 -20.21 -2.27
CA CYS A 100 -16.25 -19.64 -1.16
C CYS A 100 -16.85 -18.27 -1.50
N ALA A 101 -16.04 -17.34 -2.01
CA ALA A 101 -16.47 -15.97 -2.25
C ALA A 101 -17.57 -15.87 -3.31
N TRP A 102 -17.44 -16.60 -4.42
CA TRP A 102 -18.45 -16.61 -5.48
C TRP A 102 -19.46 -17.76 -5.38
N ARG A 103 -19.40 -18.56 -4.30
CA ARG A 103 -20.30 -19.70 -4.04
C ARG A 103 -20.41 -20.67 -5.22
N ILE A 104 -19.29 -20.89 -5.93
CA ILE A 104 -19.20 -21.79 -7.07
C ILE A 104 -18.40 -23.07 -6.73
N PRO A 105 -18.74 -24.24 -7.28
CA PRO A 105 -17.96 -25.46 -7.06
C PRO A 105 -16.53 -25.34 -7.57
N ALA A 106 -15.58 -25.99 -6.90
CA ALA A 106 -14.15 -25.96 -7.29
C ALA A 106 -13.91 -26.41 -8.74
N GLY A 107 -14.67 -27.39 -9.26
CA GLY A 107 -14.58 -27.81 -10.66
C GLY A 107 -14.97 -26.71 -11.66
N ARG A 108 -15.88 -25.80 -11.27
CA ARG A 108 -16.24 -24.63 -12.09
C ARG A 108 -15.14 -23.58 -12.09
N VAL A 109 -14.43 -23.40 -10.97
CA VAL A 109 -13.25 -22.54 -10.89
C VAL A 109 -12.17 -23.03 -11.86
N GLN A 110 -11.88 -24.33 -11.86
CA GLN A 110 -10.88 -24.91 -12.77
C GLN A 110 -11.27 -24.71 -14.24
N ARG A 111 -12.52 -25.00 -14.59
CA ARG A 111 -13.02 -24.81 -15.95
C ARG A 111 -12.91 -23.36 -16.41
N LEU A 112 -13.32 -22.40 -15.58
CA LEU A 112 -13.19 -20.98 -15.91
C LEU A 112 -11.73 -20.55 -16.04
N ALA A 113 -10.85 -21.08 -15.18
CA ALA A 113 -9.43 -20.80 -15.26
C ALA A 113 -8.80 -21.31 -16.56
N ASP A 114 -9.21 -22.49 -17.04
CA ASP A 114 -8.72 -23.02 -18.31
C ASP A 114 -9.37 -22.31 -19.52
N GLU A 115 -10.69 -22.03 -19.48
CA GLU A 115 -11.44 -21.33 -20.53
C GLU A 115 -10.95 -19.90 -20.79
N HIS A 116 -10.68 -19.16 -19.70
CA HIS A 116 -10.22 -17.76 -19.76
C HIS A 116 -8.70 -17.63 -19.58
N GLN A 117 -7.98 -18.76 -19.58
CA GLN A 117 -6.53 -18.82 -19.45
C GLN A 117 -5.97 -18.00 -18.28
N TRP A 118 -6.59 -18.12 -17.10
CA TRP A 118 -6.16 -17.38 -15.90
C TRP A 118 -4.71 -17.68 -15.55
N ARG A 119 -3.96 -16.61 -15.25
CA ARG A 119 -2.59 -16.69 -14.73
C ARG A 119 -2.61 -17.43 -13.42
N ARG A 120 -1.89 -18.55 -13.37
CA ARG A 120 -1.83 -19.43 -12.19
C ARG A 120 -0.38 -19.70 -11.77
N ARG A 121 -0.16 -19.79 -10.48
CA ARG A 121 1.13 -20.13 -9.87
C ARG A 121 0.95 -21.25 -8.85
N GLY A 122 1.76 -22.28 -8.96
CA GLY A 122 1.82 -23.36 -7.96
C GLY A 122 3.00 -23.20 -7.02
N ASP A 123 2.83 -23.59 -5.75
CA ASP A 123 3.93 -23.75 -4.78
C ASP A 123 4.26 -25.23 -4.49
N GLY A 124 3.71 -26.15 -5.30
CA GLY A 124 3.82 -27.61 -5.13
C GLY A 124 2.72 -28.21 -4.24
N ARG A 125 2.03 -27.41 -3.42
CA ARG A 125 0.92 -27.84 -2.55
C ARG A 125 -0.42 -27.26 -2.96
N GLN A 126 -0.42 -26.01 -3.44
CA GLN A 126 -1.62 -25.30 -3.86
C GLN A 126 -1.35 -24.53 -5.16
N VAL A 127 -2.42 -24.38 -5.94
CA VAL A 127 -2.46 -23.51 -7.12
C VAL A 127 -3.22 -22.26 -6.74
N TYR A 128 -2.61 -21.13 -7.04
CA TYR A 128 -3.21 -19.81 -6.86
C TYR A 128 -3.41 -19.15 -8.22
N TYR A 129 -4.50 -18.42 -8.37
CA TYR A 129 -4.87 -17.68 -9.57
C TYR A 129 -4.70 -16.19 -9.32
N ALA A 130 -4.28 -15.43 -10.33
CA ALA A 130 -4.24 -13.98 -10.24
C ALA A 130 -5.65 -13.44 -9.97
N GLN A 131 -5.79 -12.62 -8.93
CA GLN A 131 -7.08 -12.06 -8.54
C GLN A 131 -7.72 -11.27 -9.68
N GLU A 132 -6.92 -10.57 -10.49
CA GLU A 132 -7.41 -9.77 -11.61
C GLU A 132 -8.21 -10.60 -12.62
N ASP A 133 -7.69 -11.75 -13.05
CA ASP A 133 -8.35 -12.61 -14.04
C ASP A 133 -9.67 -13.18 -13.47
N VAL A 134 -9.68 -13.48 -12.16
CA VAL A 134 -10.88 -13.91 -11.44
C VAL A 134 -11.92 -12.78 -11.40
N LEU A 135 -11.50 -11.56 -11.07
CA LEU A 135 -12.40 -10.40 -10.99
C LEU A 135 -12.94 -9.99 -12.36
N GLU A 136 -12.13 -10.09 -13.40
CA GLU A 136 -12.54 -9.82 -14.79
C GLU A 136 -13.62 -10.80 -15.24
N THR A 137 -13.51 -12.07 -14.84
CA THR A 137 -14.44 -13.12 -15.24
C THR A 137 -15.71 -13.17 -14.38
N LEU A 138 -15.58 -13.00 -13.06
CA LEU A 138 -16.67 -13.23 -12.09
C LEU A 138 -17.25 -11.96 -11.47
N GLY A 139 -16.68 -10.78 -11.76
CA GLY A 139 -17.12 -9.50 -11.21
C GLY A 139 -16.69 -9.26 -9.77
N ARG A 140 -16.72 -7.99 -9.33
CA ARG A 140 -16.21 -7.54 -8.02
C ARG A 140 -17.19 -7.71 -6.86
N ASP A 141 -18.48 -7.89 -7.14
CA ASP A 141 -19.58 -7.73 -6.17
C ASP A 141 -19.59 -8.76 -5.03
N HIS A 142 -18.78 -9.81 -5.10
CA HIS A 142 -18.72 -10.89 -4.12
C HIS A 142 -17.35 -11.06 -3.44
N PHE A 143 -16.38 -10.19 -3.75
CA PHE A 143 -15.01 -10.30 -3.22
C PHE A 143 -14.88 -9.88 -1.74
N GLU A 144 -15.81 -9.10 -1.18
CA GLU A 144 -15.64 -8.52 0.16
C GLU A 144 -15.91 -9.47 1.34
N ASN A 145 -16.38 -10.71 1.08
CA ASN A 145 -16.73 -11.70 2.11
C ASN A 145 -15.90 -12.99 1.99
N ILE A 146 -14.58 -12.88 1.95
CA ILE A 146 -13.70 -14.07 1.96
C ILE A 146 -13.52 -14.55 3.41
N CYS A 147 -13.95 -15.79 3.67
CA CYS A 147 -13.89 -16.48 4.97
C CYS A 147 -12.48 -16.64 5.54
#